data_AF-A0A284QY61-F1
#
_entry.id   AF-A0A284QY61-F1
#
_cell.length_a   1.000
_cell.length_b   1.000
_cell.length_c   1.000
_cell.angle_alpha   90.00
_cell.angle_beta   90.00
_cell.angle_gamma   90.00
#
_symmetry.space_group_name_H-M   'P 1'
#
loop_
_entity.id
_entity.type
_entity.pdbx_description
1 polymer ?
#
loop_
_entity_poly.entity_id
_entity_poly.type
_entity_poly.pdbx_seq_one_letter_code
_entity_poly.pdbx_strand_id
1 'polypeptide(L)'
;MAEFSDNACLKITPEVIVMCVPKFHLWVHKPHCHAHFSFNYVPGASQTHEEMIEENWADSNKAMAQMKMIGPGAWQDTLDNIFGFYNYRVMANFDHMLANRLACAIKEACIYHNDFKRFNEGVVSYFSSILTSDWLKSIVLWEKDHSKPCLYEAMLQGKETLQEVELALAREEHENSAKASIVSVPLSLSSFLMTGIQLEEAQCTLELEVKVKSMGTVYQQLDIQRQRAALIHKINRFCGLQQVFMLKLRPVLSPSKLHHIDSPASFNTENIKLFIPLELDNGAQRTHICMLGVAATELHICEAEACDSLQKLCLGLWNRSTTHLFTVKNVISQNSTTQNQGILRTIQMNIHANKLRYHYAQYIVSS
;
A
#
# COMPACT_ATOMS: atom_id res chain seq x y z
N MET A 1 46.90 9.38 28.85
CA MET A 1 45.48 8.97 28.94
C MET A 1 45.44 7.75 29.85
N ALA A 2 44.62 7.76 30.91
CA ALA A 2 44.46 6.57 31.72
C ALA A 2 43.83 5.48 30.82
N GLU A 3 44.49 4.32 30.70
CA GLU A 3 43.92 3.17 30.01
C GLU A 3 42.63 2.76 30.74
N PHE A 4 41.53 2.66 30.00
CA PHE A 4 40.30 2.09 30.53
C PHE A 4 40.57 0.65 30.96
N SER A 5 40.12 0.25 32.15
CA SER A 5 40.32 -1.13 32.63
C SER A 5 39.80 -2.14 31.60
N ASP A 6 40.40 -3.32 31.46
CA ASP A 6 39.96 -4.38 30.52
C ASP A 6 38.47 -4.75 30.65
N ASN A 7 37.85 -4.48 31.80
CA ASN A 7 36.42 -4.68 32.06
C ASN A 7 35.52 -3.61 31.40
N ALA A 8 36.09 -2.52 30.88
CA ALA A 8 35.40 -1.44 30.18
C ALA A 8 35.42 -1.65 28.65
N CYS A 9 36.14 -2.66 28.15
CA CYS A 9 36.07 -3.07 26.75
C CYS A 9 34.86 -3.99 26.55
N LEU A 10 33.93 -3.56 25.69
CA LEU A 10 32.82 -4.40 25.22
C LEU A 10 33.39 -5.64 24.53
N LYS A 11 33.18 -6.81 25.14
CA LYS A 11 33.52 -8.11 24.54
C LYS A 11 32.46 -8.46 23.50
N ILE A 12 32.69 -8.05 22.25
CA ILE A 12 31.81 -8.38 21.12
C ILE A 12 32.08 -9.84 20.71
N THR A 13 31.19 -10.76 21.05
CA THR A 13 31.18 -12.11 20.47
C THR A 13 30.32 -12.11 19.20
N PRO A 14 30.59 -12.98 18.21
CA PRO A 14 29.78 -13.05 16.99
C PRO A 14 28.29 -13.28 17.25
N GLU A 15 27.97 -13.95 18.35
CA GLU A 15 26.60 -14.25 18.81
C GLU A 15 25.83 -13.00 19.28
N VAL A 16 26.53 -11.89 19.57
CA VAL A 16 25.95 -10.62 20.03
C VAL A 16 25.79 -9.62 18.88
N ILE A 17 26.35 -9.91 17.71
CA ILE A 17 26.24 -9.04 16.53
C ILE A 17 24.90 -9.28 15.85
N VAL A 18 24.02 -8.29 15.94
CA VAL A 18 22.77 -8.25 15.19
C VAL A 18 22.99 -7.42 13.93
N MET A 19 22.69 -7.99 12.77
CA MET A 19 22.72 -7.25 11.51
C MET A 19 21.38 -6.54 11.33
N CYS A 20 21.43 -5.27 10.96
CA CYS A 20 20.26 -4.45 10.70
C CYS A 20 20.49 -3.61 9.43
N VAL A 21 19.40 -3.12 8.85
CA VAL A 21 19.43 -2.22 7.70
C VAL A 21 18.96 -0.83 8.18
N PRO A 22 19.70 0.26 7.86
CA PRO A 22 19.27 1.62 8.17
C PRO A 22 17.84 1.90 7.68
N LYS A 23 17.08 2.67 8.49
CA LYS A 23 15.62 2.78 8.33
C LYS A 23 15.18 3.34 6.97
N PHE A 24 15.96 4.23 6.36
CA PHE A 24 15.69 4.82 5.06
C PHE A 24 15.84 3.78 3.94
N HIS A 25 16.88 2.94 4.02
CA HIS A 25 17.18 1.90 3.04
C HIS A 25 16.27 0.69 3.16
N LEU A 26 15.76 0.41 4.37
CA LEU A 26 14.96 -0.79 4.67
C LEU A 26 13.82 -1.03 3.67
N TRP A 27 13.14 0.05 3.25
CA TRP A 27 12.01 -0.03 2.31
C TRP A 27 12.38 -0.49 0.89
N VAL A 28 13.65 -0.32 0.49
CA VAL A 28 14.14 -0.75 -0.83
C VAL A 28 14.49 -2.24 -0.82
N HIS A 29 14.60 -2.87 0.36
CA HIS A 29 14.76 -4.31 0.46
C HIS A 29 13.44 -5.05 0.22
N LYS A 30 13.55 -6.35 -0.05
CA LYS A 30 12.41 -7.26 -0.14
C LYS A 30 11.59 -7.25 1.17
N PRO A 31 10.27 -7.50 1.12
CA PRO A 31 9.39 -7.43 2.30
C PRO A 31 9.87 -8.26 3.50
N HIS A 32 10.44 -9.44 3.24
CA HIS A 32 11.01 -10.29 4.29
C HIS A 32 12.11 -9.60 5.12
N CYS A 33 12.83 -8.63 4.55
CA CYS A 33 13.84 -7.90 5.30
C CYS A 33 13.26 -6.86 6.27
N HIS A 34 12.02 -6.40 6.03
CA HIS A 34 11.42 -5.26 6.75
C HIS A 34 11.17 -5.54 8.21
N ALA A 35 10.95 -6.80 8.60
CA ALA A 35 10.85 -7.19 9.99
C ALA A 35 12.20 -7.67 10.53
N HIS A 36 12.87 -8.59 9.83
CA HIS A 36 14.10 -9.24 10.32
C HIS A 36 15.29 -8.31 10.55
N PHE A 37 15.42 -7.24 9.75
CA PHE A 37 16.57 -6.33 9.84
C PHE A 37 16.19 -4.93 10.33
N SER A 38 15.01 -4.78 10.93
CA SER A 38 14.51 -3.49 11.39
C SER A 38 14.95 -3.20 12.81
N PHE A 39 15.59 -2.05 13.01
CA PHE A 39 15.93 -1.52 14.34
C PHE A 39 14.73 -1.39 15.28
N ASN A 40 13.51 -1.25 14.75
CA ASN A 40 12.32 -1.14 15.59
C ASN A 40 11.96 -2.43 16.32
N TYR A 41 12.44 -3.58 15.82
CA TYR A 41 12.13 -4.90 16.37
C TYR A 41 13.33 -5.56 17.05
N VAL A 42 14.48 -4.89 17.11
CA VAL A 42 15.68 -5.39 17.78
C VAL A 42 15.71 -4.89 19.23
N PRO A 43 15.65 -5.80 20.23
CA PRO A 43 15.76 -5.40 21.63
C PRO A 43 17.08 -4.67 21.90
N GLY A 44 16.99 -3.49 22.54
CA GLY A 44 18.17 -2.69 22.90
C GLY A 44 18.70 -1.76 21.79
N ALA A 45 18.16 -1.82 20.56
CA ALA A 45 18.59 -0.94 19.46
C ALA A 45 18.25 0.54 19.68
N SER A 46 17.35 0.86 20.62
CA SER A 46 16.84 2.21 20.89
C SER A 46 16.13 2.85 19.69
N GLN A 47 15.59 4.07 19.86
CA GLN A 47 15.01 4.87 18.77
C GLN A 47 16.12 5.50 17.92
N THR A 48 16.87 4.68 17.19
CA THR A 48 17.87 5.11 16.20
C THR A 48 17.37 4.89 14.77
N HIS A 49 17.90 5.63 13.81
CA HIS A 49 17.70 5.40 12.38
C HIS A 49 18.97 4.87 11.68
N GLU A 50 20.12 4.98 12.34
CA GLU A 50 21.45 4.59 11.82
C GLU A 50 21.87 5.21 10.48
N GLU A 51 21.19 6.27 10.02
CA GLU A 51 21.55 7.02 8.80
C GLU A 51 22.67 8.05 9.01
N MET A 52 23.23 8.17 10.23
CA MET A 52 24.15 9.25 10.57
C MET A 52 25.41 9.27 9.69
N ILE A 53 25.81 8.12 9.16
CA ILE A 53 26.96 8.01 8.24
C ILE A 53 26.70 8.71 6.89
N GLU A 54 25.43 8.88 6.50
CA GLU A 54 25.01 9.57 5.27
C GLU A 54 24.55 11.01 5.52
N GLU A 55 24.15 11.37 6.75
CA GLU A 55 23.72 12.74 7.09
C GLU A 55 24.81 13.79 6.82
N ASN A 56 26.08 13.40 6.92
CA ASN A 56 27.21 14.29 6.63
C ASN A 56 27.29 14.68 5.14
N TRP A 57 26.58 13.98 4.24
CA TRP A 57 26.58 14.29 2.81
C TRP A 57 25.99 15.67 2.53
N ALA A 58 25.02 16.13 3.33
CA ALA A 58 24.47 17.48 3.18
C ALA A 58 25.53 18.58 3.36
N ASP A 59 26.52 18.34 4.23
CA ASP A 59 27.61 19.28 4.49
C ASP A 59 28.79 19.07 3.52
N SER A 60 29.16 17.81 3.21
CA SER A 60 30.23 17.54 2.25
C SER A 60 29.86 17.96 0.82
N ASN A 61 28.59 17.84 0.43
CA ASN A 61 28.09 18.32 -0.87
C ASN A 61 28.34 19.82 -1.10
N LYS A 62 28.33 20.63 -0.04
CA LYS A 62 28.64 22.07 -0.14
C LYS A 62 30.12 22.30 -0.48
N ALA A 63 31.00 21.42 -0.01
CA ALA A 63 32.43 21.50 -0.28
C ALA A 63 32.80 21.05 -1.71
N MET A 64 31.99 20.19 -2.34
CA MET A 64 32.23 19.70 -3.70
C MET A 64 32.41 20.81 -4.74
N ALA A 65 31.72 21.94 -4.58
CA ALA A 65 31.88 23.09 -5.49
C ALA A 65 33.30 23.68 -5.47
N GLN A 66 33.98 23.65 -4.32
CA GLN A 66 35.32 24.18 -4.13
C GLN A 66 36.40 23.24 -4.69
N MET A 67 36.08 21.96 -4.82
CA MET A 67 37.01 20.90 -5.22
C MET A 67 37.27 20.84 -6.73
N LYS A 68 36.43 21.49 -7.55
CA LYS A 68 36.51 21.43 -9.03
C LYS A 68 37.83 21.89 -9.62
N MET A 69 38.54 22.78 -8.94
CA MET A 69 39.79 23.40 -9.42
C MET A 69 41.03 22.89 -8.69
N ILE A 70 40.88 21.88 -7.83
CA ILE A 70 41.95 21.36 -6.97
C ILE A 70 42.57 20.11 -7.61
N GLY A 71 43.89 19.98 -7.54
CA GLY A 71 44.59 18.78 -8.02
C GLY A 71 44.32 17.54 -7.14
N PRO A 72 44.53 16.31 -7.64
CA PRO A 72 44.10 15.08 -6.96
C PRO A 72 44.61 14.89 -5.51
N GLY A 73 45.87 15.22 -5.22
CA GLY A 73 46.42 15.10 -3.86
C GLY A 73 45.78 16.08 -2.88
N ALA A 74 45.74 17.37 -3.25
CA ALA A 74 45.09 18.40 -2.44
C ALA A 74 43.58 18.17 -2.31
N TRP A 75 42.95 17.50 -3.28
CA TRP A 75 41.54 17.09 -3.21
C TRP A 75 41.31 16.07 -2.10
N GLN A 76 42.14 15.01 -2.04
CA GLN A 76 42.07 14.01 -0.98
C GLN A 76 42.31 14.63 0.40
N ASP A 77 43.37 15.43 0.56
CA ASP A 77 43.68 16.10 1.84
C ASP A 77 42.53 17.01 2.30
N THR A 78 41.87 17.69 1.37
CA THR A 78 40.72 18.55 1.68
C THR A 78 39.53 17.73 2.18
N LEU A 79 39.22 16.60 1.52
CA LEU A 79 38.15 15.71 1.95
C LEU A 79 38.42 15.11 3.33
N ASP A 80 39.64 14.60 3.56
CA ASP A 80 40.04 14.03 4.85
C ASP A 80 39.92 15.05 5.98
N ASN A 81 40.30 16.31 5.73
CA ASN A 81 40.12 17.40 6.70
C ASN A 81 38.65 17.70 6.99
N ILE A 82 37.79 17.74 5.97
CA ILE A 82 36.35 18.00 6.13
C ILE A 82 35.69 16.89 6.94
N PHE A 83 35.95 15.62 6.58
CA PHE A 83 35.38 14.47 7.29
C PHE A 83 35.96 14.32 8.69
N GLY A 84 37.27 14.56 8.87
CA GLY A 84 37.91 14.58 10.18
C GLY A 84 37.32 15.65 11.10
N PHE A 85 37.09 16.86 10.58
CA PHE A 85 36.44 17.92 11.34
C PHE A 85 34.98 17.60 11.68
N TYR A 86 34.23 16.99 10.76
CA TYR A 86 32.88 16.50 11.04
C TYR A 86 32.88 15.48 12.20
N ASN A 87 33.76 14.48 12.14
CA ASN A 87 33.91 13.47 13.20
C ASN A 87 34.25 14.12 14.55
N TYR A 88 35.18 15.07 14.57
CA TYR A 88 35.50 15.84 15.77
C TYR A 88 34.27 16.57 16.31
N ARG A 89 33.48 17.24 15.47
CA ARG A 89 32.26 17.93 15.90
C ARG A 89 31.23 16.97 16.48
N VAL A 90 31.06 15.78 15.89
CA VAL A 90 30.15 14.76 16.42
C VAL A 90 30.62 14.31 17.80
N MET A 91 31.90 13.98 17.96
CA MET A 91 32.47 13.55 19.24
C MET A 91 32.41 14.65 20.31
N ALA A 92 32.72 15.89 19.95
CA ALA A 92 32.71 17.03 20.86
C ALA A 92 31.30 17.44 21.32
N ASN A 93 30.25 17.10 20.55
CA ASN A 93 28.85 17.37 20.92
C ASN A 93 28.12 16.14 21.46
N PHE A 94 28.84 15.01 21.64
CA PHE A 94 28.21 13.74 21.94
C PHE A 94 27.53 13.73 23.31
N ASP A 95 28.15 14.36 24.31
CA ASP A 95 27.63 14.51 25.66
C ASP A 95 26.31 15.31 25.69
N HIS A 96 26.28 16.46 25.03
CA HIS A 96 25.10 17.32 24.94
C HIS A 96 23.97 16.64 24.13
N MET A 97 24.32 15.97 23.04
CA MET A 97 23.35 15.20 22.24
C MET A 97 22.73 14.08 23.08
N LEU A 98 23.54 13.26 23.75
CA LEU A 98 23.05 12.16 24.57
C LEU A 98 22.21 12.64 25.77
N ALA A 99 22.64 13.72 26.44
CA ALA A 99 21.89 14.30 27.56
C ALA A 99 20.48 14.75 27.12
N ASN A 100 20.38 15.46 25.99
CA ASN A 100 19.10 15.90 25.45
C ASN A 100 18.23 14.73 24.99
N ARG A 101 18.82 13.75 24.30
CA ARG A 101 18.10 12.53 23.87
C ARG A 101 17.58 11.74 25.08
N LEU A 102 18.36 11.63 26.15
CA LEU A 102 17.93 10.97 27.39
C LEU A 102 16.74 11.70 28.02
N ALA A 103 16.79 13.03 28.12
CA ALA A 103 15.67 13.82 28.65
C ALA A 103 14.39 13.63 27.82
N CYS A 104 14.50 13.64 26.49
CA CYS A 104 13.39 13.32 25.58
C CYS A 104 12.87 11.89 25.80
N ALA A 105 13.78 10.91 25.88
CA ALA A 105 13.42 9.50 26.06
C ALA A 105 12.67 9.24 27.37
N ILE A 106 13.06 9.89 28.47
CA ILE A 106 12.34 9.77 29.76
C ILE A 106 10.90 10.29 29.62
N LYS A 107 10.73 11.47 29.02
CA LYS A 107 9.41 12.06 28.82
C LYS A 107 8.53 11.18 27.92
N GLU A 108 9.09 10.72 26.81
CA GLU A 108 8.38 9.89 25.84
C GLU A 108 8.07 8.49 26.39
N ALA A 109 8.96 7.90 27.19
CA ALA A 109 8.73 6.61 27.83
C ALA A 109 7.46 6.62 28.71
N CYS A 110 7.23 7.70 29.47
CA CYS A 110 6.00 7.86 30.26
C CYS A 110 4.74 7.90 29.38
N ILE A 111 4.81 8.57 28.22
CA ILE A 111 3.68 8.67 27.28
C ILE A 111 3.43 7.30 26.65
N TYR A 112 4.45 6.70 26.03
CA TYR A 112 4.33 5.42 25.35
C TYR A 112 3.93 4.28 26.29
N HIS A 113 4.39 4.28 27.55
CA HIS A 113 3.97 3.29 28.52
C HIS A 113 2.48 3.38 28.83
N ASN A 114 1.94 4.60 29.02
CA ASN A 114 0.52 4.81 29.27
C ASN A 114 -0.34 4.46 28.05
N ASP A 115 0.11 4.85 26.85
CA ASP A 115 -0.58 4.54 25.61
C ASP A 115 -0.60 3.03 25.35
N PHE A 116 0.53 2.34 25.57
CA PHE A 116 0.61 0.89 25.48
C PHE A 116 -0.33 0.21 26.47
N LYS A 117 -0.35 0.67 27.73
CA LYS A 117 -1.24 0.10 28.75
C LYS A 117 -2.71 0.21 28.33
N ARG A 118 -3.15 1.40 27.90
CA ARG A 118 -4.52 1.63 27.42
C ARG A 118 -4.85 0.78 26.20
N PHE A 119 -3.93 0.70 25.24
CA PHE A 119 -4.09 -0.12 24.05
C PHE A 119 -4.22 -1.60 24.41
N ASN A 120 -3.33 -2.11 25.25
CA ASN A 120 -3.35 -3.51 25.69
C ASN A 120 -4.63 -3.85 26.46
N GLU A 121 -5.08 -2.98 27.37
CA GLU A 121 -6.37 -3.13 28.07
C GLU A 121 -7.55 -3.19 27.08
N GLY A 122 -7.55 -2.32 26.07
CA GLY A 122 -8.56 -2.32 25.01
C GLY A 122 -8.55 -3.61 24.19
N VAL A 123 -7.39 -4.09 23.77
CA VAL A 123 -7.24 -5.34 23.00
C VAL A 123 -7.70 -6.54 23.82
N VAL A 124 -7.28 -6.65 25.09
CA VAL A 124 -7.69 -7.73 26.00
C VAL A 124 -9.21 -7.74 26.19
N SER A 125 -9.82 -6.55 26.31
CA SER A 125 -11.27 -6.42 26.47
C SER A 125 -12.05 -6.90 25.24
N TYR A 126 -11.51 -6.72 24.04
CA TYR A 126 -12.19 -7.06 22.79
C TYR A 126 -11.91 -8.50 22.33
N PHE A 127 -10.66 -8.97 22.43
CA PHE A 127 -10.18 -10.22 21.81
C PHE A 127 -9.86 -11.35 22.82
N SER A 128 -10.23 -11.20 24.09
CA SER A 128 -9.96 -12.10 25.22
C SER A 128 -8.49 -12.15 25.68
N SER A 129 -8.30 -12.34 26.99
CA SER A 129 -6.96 -12.40 27.60
C SER A 129 -6.10 -13.58 27.11
N ILE A 130 -6.72 -14.67 26.67
CA ILE A 130 -5.99 -15.87 26.22
C ILE A 130 -5.29 -15.57 24.90
N LEU A 131 -6.02 -15.01 23.92
CA LEU A 131 -5.45 -14.67 22.61
C LEU A 131 -4.31 -13.66 22.73
N THR A 132 -4.49 -12.61 23.55
CA THR A 132 -3.44 -11.61 23.76
C THR A 132 -2.19 -12.22 24.40
N SER A 133 -2.35 -13.15 25.35
CA SER A 133 -1.22 -13.85 25.96
C SER A 133 -0.44 -14.67 24.94
N ASP A 134 -1.14 -15.38 24.05
CA ASP A 134 -0.51 -16.22 23.03
C ASP A 134 0.19 -15.40 21.94
N TRP A 135 -0.35 -14.23 21.59
CA TRP A 135 0.34 -13.26 20.72
C TRP A 135 1.63 -12.75 21.35
N LEU A 136 1.61 -12.33 22.61
CA LEU A 136 2.81 -11.86 23.31
C LEU A 136 3.88 -12.96 23.42
N LYS A 137 3.48 -14.21 23.68
CA LYS A 137 4.41 -15.36 23.67
C LYS A 137 5.04 -15.55 22.30
N SER A 138 4.24 -15.42 21.23
CA SER A 138 4.71 -15.58 19.86
C SER A 138 5.72 -14.50 19.47
N ILE A 139 5.53 -13.26 19.93
CA ILE A 139 6.51 -12.17 19.76
C ILE A 139 7.82 -12.52 20.46
N VAL A 140 7.79 -12.92 21.72
CA VAL A 140 9.01 -13.27 22.49
C VAL A 140 9.75 -14.46 21.87
N LEU A 141 9.03 -15.43 21.31
CA LEU A 141 9.62 -16.55 20.58
C LEU A 141 10.32 -16.10 19.31
N TRP A 142 9.71 -15.17 18.57
CA TRP A 142 10.29 -14.63 17.34
C TRP A 142 11.49 -13.72 17.60
N GLU A 143 11.44 -12.86 18.63
CA GLU A 143 12.58 -12.01 19.03
C GLU A 143 13.82 -12.82 19.41
N LYS A 144 13.62 -14.02 19.98
CA LYS A 144 14.71 -14.96 20.29
C LYS A 144 15.18 -15.75 19.08
N ASP A 145 14.26 -16.13 18.20
CA ASP A 145 14.49 -16.98 17.05
C ASP A 145 13.71 -16.45 15.84
N HIS A 146 14.41 -15.68 15.00
CA HIS A 146 13.87 -15.08 13.79
C HIS A 146 13.50 -16.11 12.71
N SER A 147 13.76 -17.42 12.92
CA SER A 147 13.24 -18.51 12.08
C SER A 147 11.76 -18.84 12.36
N LYS A 148 11.22 -18.38 13.50
CA LYS A 148 9.80 -18.52 13.81
C LYS A 148 8.95 -17.60 12.93
N PRO A 149 7.63 -17.84 12.80
CA PRO A 149 6.74 -16.95 12.06
C PRO A 149 6.80 -15.53 12.62
N CYS A 150 7.10 -14.57 11.76
CA CYS A 150 7.11 -13.16 12.14
C CYS A 150 5.67 -12.64 12.21
N LEU A 151 5.27 -12.11 13.37
CA LEU A 151 3.98 -11.45 13.52
C LEU A 151 3.96 -10.02 12.96
N TYR A 152 5.13 -9.42 12.74
CA TYR A 152 5.27 -8.07 12.18
C TYR A 152 5.31 -8.04 10.66
N GLU A 153 5.60 -9.17 10.02
CA GLU A 153 5.34 -9.33 8.59
C GLU A 153 3.82 -9.26 8.41
N ALA A 154 3.35 -8.20 7.75
CA ALA A 154 1.93 -7.99 7.53
C ALA A 154 1.37 -9.15 6.69
N MET A 155 0.75 -10.13 7.35
CA MET A 155 -0.05 -11.22 6.75
C MET A 155 -1.29 -10.72 6.00
N LEU A 156 -1.41 -9.40 5.76
CA LEU A 156 -2.48 -8.79 4.97
C LEU A 156 -2.30 -9.00 3.47
N GLN A 157 -1.17 -9.58 3.03
CA GLN A 157 -1.15 -10.21 1.71
C GLN A 157 -2.17 -11.35 1.76
N GLY A 158 -3.25 -11.22 0.99
CA GLY A 158 -3.97 -12.40 0.54
C GLY A 158 -2.96 -13.40 -0.05
N LYS A 159 -3.32 -14.68 -0.12
CA LYS A 159 -2.41 -15.70 -0.68
C LYS A 159 -1.81 -15.29 -2.03
N GLU A 160 -2.54 -14.46 -2.78
CA GLU A 160 -2.18 -13.91 -4.09
C GLU A 160 -2.73 -12.47 -4.21
N THR A 161 -1.98 -11.59 -4.87
CA THR A 161 -2.43 -10.25 -5.29
C THR A 161 -3.31 -10.32 -6.55
N LEU A 162 -4.09 -9.28 -6.84
CA LEU A 162 -4.95 -9.25 -8.04
C LEU A 162 -4.13 -9.45 -9.34
N GLN A 163 -2.91 -8.89 -9.38
CA GLN A 163 -2.00 -9.05 -10.52
C GLN A 163 -1.44 -10.48 -10.65
N GLU A 164 -1.18 -11.15 -9.53
CA GLU A 164 -0.73 -12.54 -9.53
C GLU A 164 -1.85 -13.49 -9.98
N VAL A 165 -3.09 -13.23 -9.55
CA VAL A 165 -4.28 -13.96 -10.03
C VAL A 165 -4.47 -13.74 -11.53
N GLU A 166 -4.40 -12.49 -12.01
CA GLU A 166 -4.49 -12.19 -13.45
C GLU A 166 -3.41 -12.90 -14.26
N LEU A 167 -2.16 -12.93 -13.77
CA LEU A 167 -1.06 -13.63 -14.41
C LEU A 167 -1.28 -15.15 -14.44
N ALA A 168 -1.77 -15.74 -13.35
CA ALA A 168 -2.07 -17.17 -13.26
C ALA A 168 -3.17 -17.57 -14.25
N LEU A 169 -4.27 -16.80 -14.30
CA LEU A 169 -5.37 -17.03 -15.23
C LEU A 169 -4.93 -16.87 -16.70
N ALA A 170 -4.13 -15.85 -17.01
CA ALA A 170 -3.61 -15.66 -18.36
C ALA A 170 -2.69 -16.82 -18.81
N ARG A 171 -1.90 -17.38 -17.89
CA ARG A 171 -1.08 -18.59 -18.17
C ARG A 171 -1.95 -19.81 -18.42
N GLU A 172 -2.96 -20.05 -17.58
CA GLU A 172 -3.88 -21.18 -17.75
C GLU A 172 -4.62 -21.11 -19.09
N GLU A 173 -5.14 -19.94 -19.47
CA GLU A 173 -5.80 -19.72 -20.75
C GLU A 173 -4.86 -19.94 -21.94
N HIS A 174 -3.59 -19.52 -21.84
CA HIS A 174 -2.59 -19.76 -22.87
C HIS A 174 -2.29 -21.26 -23.04
N GLU A 175 -2.13 -21.99 -21.93
CA GLU A 175 -1.92 -23.44 -21.95
C GLU A 175 -3.12 -24.20 -22.51
N ASN A 176 -4.33 -23.80 -22.13
CA ASN A 176 -5.58 -24.40 -22.62
C ASN A 176 -5.78 -24.12 -24.12
N SER A 177 -5.41 -22.93 -24.58
CA SER A 177 -5.42 -22.57 -26.01
C SER A 177 -4.40 -23.36 -26.82
N ALA A 178 -3.23 -23.67 -26.24
CA ALA A 178 -2.21 -24.50 -26.89
C ALA A 178 -2.63 -25.99 -26.98
N LYS A 179 -3.43 -26.47 -26.02
CA LYS A 179 -3.92 -27.86 -25.96
C LYS A 179 -5.18 -28.08 -26.81
N ALA A 180 -6.00 -27.04 -27.02
CA ALA A 180 -7.23 -27.15 -27.81
C ALA A 180 -6.93 -27.12 -29.32
N SER A 181 -7.20 -28.24 -30.02
CA SER A 181 -7.10 -28.32 -31.50
C SER A 181 -8.22 -27.59 -32.26
N ILE A 182 -9.10 -26.88 -31.56
CA ILE A 182 -10.21 -26.10 -32.11
C ILE A 182 -9.89 -24.63 -31.89
N VAL A 183 -10.14 -23.79 -32.89
CA VAL A 183 -10.04 -22.33 -32.81
C VAL A 183 -10.85 -21.85 -31.61
N SER A 184 -10.17 -21.63 -30.48
CA SER A 184 -10.76 -21.06 -29.28
C SER A 184 -11.24 -19.65 -29.60
N VAL A 185 -12.33 -19.22 -28.96
CA VAL A 185 -12.82 -17.85 -29.06
C VAL A 185 -11.64 -16.90 -28.76
N PRO A 186 -11.36 -15.86 -29.56
CA PRO A 186 -10.21 -14.98 -29.39
C PRO A 186 -10.29 -14.08 -28.14
N LEU A 187 -11.19 -14.39 -27.20
CA LEU A 187 -11.54 -13.56 -26.06
C LEU A 187 -11.25 -14.34 -24.78
N SER A 188 -10.38 -13.78 -23.96
CA SER A 188 -9.98 -14.29 -22.65
C SER A 188 -11.09 -14.01 -21.62
N LEU A 189 -11.41 -15.01 -20.79
CA LEU A 189 -12.41 -14.91 -19.72
C LEU A 189 -11.91 -13.98 -18.60
N SER A 190 -10.65 -14.16 -18.22
CA SER A 190 -9.99 -13.31 -17.22
C SER A 190 -9.95 -11.85 -17.67
N SER A 191 -9.63 -11.60 -18.94
CA SER A 191 -9.65 -10.25 -19.54
C SER A 191 -11.05 -9.64 -19.55
N PHE A 192 -12.11 -10.43 -19.81
CA PHE A 192 -13.50 -9.97 -19.74
C PHE A 192 -13.88 -9.52 -18.33
N LEU A 193 -13.62 -10.35 -17.32
CA LEU A 193 -13.95 -10.06 -15.93
C LEU A 193 -13.16 -8.84 -15.41
N MET A 194 -11.86 -8.80 -15.68
CA MET A 194 -11.00 -7.68 -15.30
C MET A 194 -11.44 -6.36 -15.96
N THR A 195 -11.85 -6.41 -17.22
CA THR A 195 -12.41 -5.23 -17.91
C THR A 195 -13.69 -4.75 -17.24
N GLY A 196 -14.54 -5.66 -16.76
CA GLY A 196 -15.75 -5.33 -15.99
C GLY A 196 -15.43 -4.57 -14.71
N ILE A 197 -14.52 -5.10 -13.90
CA ILE A 197 -14.08 -4.47 -12.63
C ILE A 197 -13.46 -3.09 -12.88
N GLN A 198 -12.58 -2.96 -13.88
CA GLN A 198 -11.97 -1.68 -14.24
C GLN A 198 -13.00 -0.65 -14.74
N LEU A 199 -14.06 -1.10 -15.40
CA LEU A 199 -15.14 -0.22 -15.84
C LEU A 199 -15.97 0.29 -14.66
N GLU A 200 -16.31 -0.58 -13.70
CA GLU A 200 -17.01 -0.17 -12.47
C GLU A 200 -16.16 0.82 -11.67
N GLU A 201 -14.85 0.60 -11.58
CA GLU A 201 -13.90 1.53 -10.95
C GLU A 201 -13.90 2.91 -11.64
N ALA A 202 -13.86 2.92 -12.98
CA ALA A 202 -13.89 4.14 -13.76
C ALA A 202 -15.24 4.88 -13.62
N GLN A 203 -16.36 4.15 -13.55
CA GLN A 203 -17.69 4.74 -13.31
C GLN A 203 -17.78 5.36 -11.92
N CYS A 204 -17.31 4.67 -10.87
CA CYS A 204 -17.34 5.16 -9.50
C CYS A 204 -16.48 6.43 -9.33
N THR A 205 -15.28 6.43 -9.91
CA THR A 205 -14.38 7.60 -9.87
C THR A 205 -15.02 8.80 -10.57
N LEU A 206 -15.60 8.58 -11.75
CA LEU A 206 -16.31 9.61 -12.51
C LEU A 206 -17.53 10.15 -11.75
N GLU A 207 -18.30 9.29 -11.08
CA GLU A 207 -19.44 9.71 -10.26
C GLU A 207 -19.01 10.65 -9.13
N LEU A 208 -17.91 10.33 -8.44
CA LEU A 208 -17.32 11.19 -7.41
C LEU A 208 -16.84 12.52 -7.99
N GLU A 209 -16.15 12.49 -9.13
CA GLU A 209 -15.68 13.71 -9.80
C GLU A 209 -16.83 14.61 -10.24
N VAL A 210 -17.91 14.05 -10.79
CA VAL A 210 -19.12 14.79 -11.18
C VAL A 210 -19.76 15.46 -9.97
N LYS A 211 -19.86 14.76 -8.84
CA LYS A 211 -20.39 15.33 -7.58
C LYS A 211 -19.52 16.49 -7.06
N VAL A 212 -18.20 16.31 -7.06
CA VAL A 212 -17.24 17.32 -6.56
C VAL A 212 -17.15 18.53 -7.49
N LYS A 213 -17.21 18.33 -8.80
CA LYS A 213 -17.04 19.37 -9.83
C LYS A 213 -18.38 19.87 -10.41
N SER A 214 -19.49 19.70 -9.69
CA SER A 214 -20.83 20.07 -10.17
C SER A 214 -20.95 21.54 -10.59
N MET A 215 -20.21 22.44 -9.94
CA MET A 215 -20.08 23.87 -10.28
C MET A 215 -18.69 24.21 -10.83
N GLY A 216 -18.08 23.28 -11.57
CA GLY A 216 -16.73 23.40 -12.11
C GLY A 216 -16.62 24.35 -13.30
N THR A 217 -15.38 24.70 -13.65
CA THR A 217 -15.09 25.55 -14.82
C THR A 217 -15.47 24.86 -16.13
N VAL A 218 -15.63 25.62 -17.22
CA VAL A 218 -15.90 25.05 -18.56
C VAL A 218 -14.86 23.98 -18.95
N TYR A 219 -13.59 24.19 -18.56
CA TYR A 219 -12.53 23.22 -18.76
C TYR A 219 -12.80 21.90 -18.01
N GLN A 220 -13.21 21.96 -16.75
CA GLN A 220 -13.53 20.78 -15.95
C GLN A 220 -14.77 20.05 -16.48
N GLN A 221 -15.78 20.78 -16.95
CA GLN A 221 -16.96 20.19 -17.59
C GLN A 221 -16.58 19.48 -18.90
N LEU A 222 -15.71 20.08 -19.72
CA LEU A 222 -15.19 19.45 -20.93
C LEU A 222 -14.41 18.17 -20.64
N ASP A 223 -13.61 18.16 -19.58
CA ASP A 223 -12.85 16.98 -19.15
C ASP A 223 -13.77 15.82 -18.74
N ILE A 224 -14.80 16.10 -17.93
CA ILE A 224 -15.84 15.12 -17.56
C ILE A 224 -16.53 14.55 -18.82
N GLN A 225 -16.86 15.41 -19.79
CA GLN A 225 -17.48 14.94 -21.04
C GLN A 225 -16.56 14.05 -21.87
N ARG A 226 -15.25 14.34 -21.90
CA ARG A 226 -14.26 13.46 -22.55
C ARG A 226 -14.15 12.11 -21.84
N GLN A 227 -14.15 12.11 -20.51
CA GLN A 227 -14.15 10.88 -19.72
C GLN A 227 -15.41 10.03 -19.97
N ARG A 228 -16.60 10.66 -19.98
CA ARG A 228 -17.87 10.00 -20.35
C ARG A 228 -17.82 9.39 -21.76
N ALA A 229 -17.33 10.15 -22.75
CA ALA A 229 -17.20 9.68 -24.13
C ALA A 229 -16.22 8.49 -24.25
N ALA A 230 -15.10 8.51 -23.54
CA ALA A 230 -14.17 7.38 -23.53
C ALA A 230 -14.78 6.14 -22.85
N LEU A 231 -15.52 6.34 -21.77
CA LEU A 231 -16.09 5.27 -20.96
C LEU A 231 -17.26 4.57 -21.67
N ILE A 232 -18.14 5.30 -22.37
CA ILE A 232 -19.27 4.69 -23.09
C ILE A 232 -18.80 3.72 -24.19
N HIS A 233 -17.70 4.03 -24.89
CA HIS A 233 -17.11 3.11 -25.88
C HIS A 233 -16.64 1.81 -25.25
N LYS A 234 -16.03 1.87 -24.07
CA LYS A 234 -15.57 0.68 -23.33
C LYS A 234 -16.75 -0.14 -22.80
N ILE A 235 -17.79 0.52 -22.28
CA ILE A 235 -19.03 -0.13 -21.83
C ILE A 235 -19.71 -0.89 -22.98
N ASN A 236 -19.86 -0.26 -24.14
CA ASN A 236 -20.48 -0.91 -25.31
C ASN A 236 -19.68 -2.14 -25.76
N ARG A 237 -18.34 -2.07 -25.73
CA ARG A 237 -17.47 -3.22 -25.99
C ARG A 237 -17.69 -4.33 -24.96
N PHE A 238 -17.75 -3.99 -23.68
CA PHE A 238 -18.02 -4.95 -22.60
C PHE A 238 -19.38 -5.63 -22.76
N CYS A 239 -20.45 -4.89 -23.04
CA CYS A 239 -21.78 -5.44 -23.30
C CYS A 239 -21.79 -6.40 -24.50
N GLY A 240 -20.95 -6.15 -25.52
CA GLY A 240 -20.74 -7.09 -26.64
C GLY A 240 -20.09 -8.41 -26.19
N LEU A 241 -19.06 -8.34 -25.34
CA LEU A 241 -18.42 -9.52 -24.76
C LEU A 241 -19.35 -10.28 -23.81
N GLN A 242 -20.19 -9.57 -23.08
CA GLN A 242 -21.17 -10.13 -22.16
C GLN A 242 -22.17 -11.04 -22.88
N GLN A 243 -22.51 -10.75 -24.14
CA GLN A 243 -23.36 -11.65 -24.95
C GLN A 243 -22.68 -12.98 -25.27
N VAL A 244 -21.34 -13.03 -25.27
CA VAL A 244 -20.55 -14.25 -25.51
C VAL A 244 -20.35 -15.05 -24.23
N PHE A 245 -19.98 -14.39 -23.12
CA PHE A 245 -19.69 -15.07 -21.85
C PHE A 245 -20.94 -15.33 -20.98
N MET A 246 -22.00 -14.55 -21.17
CA MET A 246 -23.26 -14.62 -20.43
C MET A 246 -24.45 -14.77 -21.40
N LEU A 247 -24.42 -15.83 -22.22
CA LEU A 247 -25.33 -16.08 -23.34
C LEU A 247 -26.82 -15.96 -22.99
N LYS A 248 -27.22 -16.33 -21.76
CA LYS A 248 -28.63 -16.31 -21.34
C LYS A 248 -28.97 -15.16 -20.38
N LEU A 249 -28.19 -14.09 -20.38
CA LEU A 249 -28.44 -12.94 -19.52
C LEU A 249 -29.71 -12.17 -19.94
N ARG A 250 -29.84 -11.84 -21.23
CA ARG A 250 -30.97 -11.05 -21.75
C ARG A 250 -32.36 -11.63 -21.42
N PRO A 251 -32.60 -12.95 -21.58
CA PRO A 251 -33.89 -13.55 -21.24
C PRO A 251 -34.24 -13.54 -19.75
N VAL A 252 -33.27 -13.38 -18.84
CA VAL A 252 -33.48 -13.45 -17.38
C VAL A 252 -33.64 -12.06 -16.76
N LEU A 253 -33.14 -11.01 -17.42
CA LEU A 253 -33.23 -9.65 -16.91
C LEU A 253 -34.64 -9.07 -17.06
N SER A 254 -35.07 -8.31 -16.05
CA SER A 254 -36.31 -7.53 -16.12
C SER A 254 -36.23 -6.45 -17.22
N PRO A 255 -37.36 -6.01 -17.79
CA PRO A 255 -37.37 -4.95 -18.82
C PRO A 255 -36.65 -3.66 -18.40
N SER A 256 -36.70 -3.31 -17.11
CA SER A 256 -35.97 -2.18 -16.54
C SER A 256 -34.44 -2.37 -16.56
N LYS A 257 -33.95 -3.58 -16.27
CA LYS A 257 -32.52 -3.93 -16.33
C LYS A 257 -32.04 -4.03 -17.78
N LEU A 258 -32.88 -4.54 -18.68
CA LEU A 258 -32.59 -4.61 -20.12
C LEU A 258 -32.37 -3.21 -20.74
N HIS A 259 -33.06 -2.19 -20.25
CA HIS A 259 -32.92 -0.81 -20.74
C HIS A 259 -31.49 -0.26 -20.58
N HIS A 260 -30.75 -0.67 -19.54
CA HIS A 260 -29.34 -0.30 -19.37
C HIS A 260 -28.43 -0.91 -20.45
N ILE A 261 -28.82 -2.04 -21.03
CA ILE A 261 -28.05 -2.75 -22.07
C ILE A 261 -28.44 -2.25 -23.46
N ASP A 262 -29.75 -2.11 -23.73
CA ASP A 262 -30.25 -1.80 -25.08
C ASP A 262 -30.30 -0.30 -25.37
N SER A 263 -30.32 0.55 -24.35
CA SER A 263 -30.35 2.02 -24.50
C SER A 263 -29.44 2.72 -23.47
N PRO A 264 -28.12 2.45 -23.52
CA PRO A 264 -27.17 3.05 -22.58
C PRO A 264 -27.10 4.59 -22.71
N ALA A 265 -27.47 5.15 -23.86
CA ALA A 265 -27.53 6.58 -24.10
C ALA A 265 -28.60 7.32 -23.26
N SER A 266 -29.57 6.61 -22.69
CA SER A 266 -30.60 7.18 -21.82
C SER A 266 -30.11 7.44 -20.40
N PHE A 267 -28.93 6.96 -20.04
CA PHE A 267 -28.32 7.14 -18.72
C PHE A 267 -27.04 7.95 -18.84
N ASN A 268 -26.69 8.67 -17.78
CA ASN A 268 -25.32 9.19 -17.66
C ASN A 268 -24.35 8.01 -17.60
N THR A 269 -23.17 8.16 -18.21
CA THR A 269 -22.22 7.05 -18.37
C THR A 269 -21.79 6.42 -17.04
N GLU A 270 -21.66 7.22 -16.00
CA GLU A 270 -21.36 6.77 -14.63
C GLU A 270 -22.49 5.96 -13.97
N ASN A 271 -23.72 6.06 -14.46
CA ASN A 271 -24.92 5.41 -13.88
C ASN A 271 -25.40 4.20 -14.68
N ILE A 272 -24.69 3.83 -15.76
CA ILE A 272 -25.04 2.64 -16.55
C ILE A 272 -24.67 1.41 -15.72
N LYS A 273 -25.66 0.59 -15.36
CA LYS A 273 -25.40 -0.62 -14.60
C LYS A 273 -24.75 -1.69 -15.48
N LEU A 274 -23.56 -2.13 -15.10
CA LEU A 274 -22.90 -3.32 -15.63
C LEU A 274 -23.46 -4.52 -14.86
N PHE A 275 -23.78 -5.62 -15.55
CA PHE A 275 -24.29 -6.83 -14.89
C PHE A 275 -23.20 -7.88 -14.88
N ILE A 276 -22.39 -7.91 -13.82
CA ILE A 276 -21.33 -8.90 -13.64
C ILE A 276 -21.93 -10.18 -13.01
N PRO A 277 -21.45 -11.40 -13.33
CA PRO A 277 -22.13 -12.63 -12.93
C PRO A 277 -22.45 -12.81 -11.44
N LEU A 278 -21.59 -12.39 -10.49
CA LEU A 278 -21.87 -12.56 -9.06
C LEU A 278 -22.84 -11.51 -8.49
N GLU A 279 -23.13 -10.41 -9.20
CA GLU A 279 -24.20 -9.47 -8.82
C GLU A 279 -25.62 -10.07 -8.99
N LEU A 280 -25.73 -11.24 -9.61
CA LEU A 280 -27.01 -11.93 -9.78
C LEU A 280 -27.32 -12.75 -8.52
N ASP A 281 -28.33 -12.32 -7.76
CA ASP A 281 -28.70 -12.85 -6.43
C ASP A 281 -28.95 -14.37 -6.34
N ASN A 282 -29.14 -15.07 -7.47
CA ASN A 282 -29.55 -16.47 -7.49
C ASN A 282 -28.48 -17.38 -8.13
N GLY A 283 -27.83 -18.22 -7.33
CA GLY A 283 -26.80 -19.18 -7.77
C GLY A 283 -27.25 -20.15 -8.87
N ALA A 284 -28.52 -20.53 -8.89
CA ALA A 284 -29.08 -21.37 -9.95
C ALA A 284 -29.23 -20.60 -11.28
N GLN A 285 -29.54 -19.30 -11.21
CA GLN A 285 -29.56 -18.42 -12.39
C GLN A 285 -28.14 -18.16 -12.89
N ARG A 286 -27.16 -17.94 -12.00
CA ARG A 286 -25.73 -17.76 -12.36
C ARG A 286 -25.21 -18.92 -13.20
N THR A 287 -25.45 -20.16 -12.74
CA THR A 287 -25.03 -21.40 -13.43
C THR A 287 -25.72 -21.58 -14.79
N HIS A 288 -26.95 -21.09 -14.94
CA HIS A 288 -27.70 -21.16 -16.20
C HIS A 288 -27.33 -20.04 -17.20
N ILE A 289 -26.94 -18.87 -16.69
CA ILE A 289 -26.62 -17.67 -17.48
C ILE A 289 -25.21 -17.70 -18.05
N CYS A 290 -24.25 -18.15 -17.24
CA CYS A 290 -22.83 -18.03 -17.53
C CYS A 290 -22.27 -19.30 -18.14
N MET A 291 -21.22 -19.16 -18.94
CA MET A 291 -20.40 -20.31 -19.30
C MET A 291 -19.73 -20.94 -18.05
N LEU A 292 -19.39 -22.22 -18.16
CA LEU A 292 -18.72 -22.97 -17.09
C LEU A 292 -17.41 -22.26 -16.68
N GLY A 293 -17.17 -22.12 -15.38
CA GLY A 293 -15.95 -21.51 -14.83
C GLY A 293 -15.99 -19.99 -14.65
N VAL A 294 -16.91 -19.27 -15.29
CA VAL A 294 -17.01 -17.78 -15.20
C VAL A 294 -17.18 -17.33 -13.75
N ALA A 295 -18.17 -17.86 -13.04
CA ALA A 295 -18.47 -17.46 -11.67
C ALA A 295 -17.38 -17.83 -10.66
N ALA A 296 -16.69 -18.97 -10.87
CA ALA A 296 -15.59 -19.39 -10.00
C ALA A 296 -14.35 -18.51 -10.21
N THR A 297 -14.06 -18.16 -11.47
CA THR A 297 -12.96 -17.24 -11.82
C THR A 297 -13.23 -15.84 -11.26
N GLU A 298 -14.46 -15.36 -11.38
CA GLU A 298 -14.87 -14.08 -10.80
C GLU A 298 -14.71 -14.05 -9.28
N LEU A 299 -15.10 -15.11 -8.59
CA LEU A 299 -14.95 -15.19 -7.13
C LEU A 299 -13.47 -15.08 -6.71
N HIS A 300 -12.57 -15.79 -7.41
CA HIS A 300 -11.13 -15.74 -7.15
C HIS A 300 -10.56 -14.32 -7.39
N ILE A 301 -10.98 -13.65 -8.47
CA ILE A 301 -10.61 -12.26 -8.75
C ILE A 301 -11.14 -11.32 -7.65
N CYS A 302 -12.39 -11.47 -7.22
CA CYS A 302 -13.00 -10.65 -6.18
C CYS A 302 -12.34 -10.85 -4.81
N GLU A 303 -11.94 -12.08 -4.44
CA GLU A 303 -11.18 -12.34 -3.22
C GLU A 303 -9.84 -11.60 -3.22
N ALA A 304 -9.10 -11.68 -4.33
CA ALA A 304 -7.85 -10.95 -4.49
C ALA A 304 -8.05 -9.43 -4.48
N GLU A 305 -9.10 -8.92 -5.13
CA GLU A 305 -9.45 -7.50 -5.11
C GLU A 305 -9.81 -7.01 -3.70
N ALA A 306 -10.54 -7.81 -2.91
CA ALA A 306 -10.88 -7.48 -1.54
C ALA A 306 -9.61 -7.34 -0.69
N CYS A 307 -8.68 -8.30 -0.78
CA CYS A 307 -7.41 -8.24 -0.07
C CYS A 307 -6.58 -7.00 -0.47
N ASP A 308 -6.39 -6.76 -1.77
CA ASP A 308 -5.62 -5.62 -2.28
C ASP A 308 -6.25 -4.28 -1.88
N SER A 309 -7.58 -4.18 -1.97
CA SER A 309 -8.32 -2.96 -1.61
C SER A 309 -8.22 -2.67 -0.11
N LEU A 310 -8.29 -3.70 0.74
CA LEU A 310 -8.12 -3.57 2.18
C LEU A 310 -6.71 -3.09 2.52
N GLN A 311 -5.68 -3.67 1.89
CA GLN A 311 -4.30 -3.26 2.11
C GLN A 311 -4.07 -1.80 1.70
N LYS A 312 -4.56 -1.41 0.51
CA LYS A 312 -4.50 -0.02 0.03
C LYS A 312 -5.28 0.94 0.94
N LEU A 313 -6.41 0.50 1.50
CA LEU A 313 -7.18 1.28 2.47
C LEU A 313 -6.39 1.51 3.76
N CYS A 314 -5.80 0.46 4.35
CA CYS A 314 -4.95 0.56 5.53
C CYS A 314 -3.75 1.49 5.29
N LEU A 315 -3.05 1.32 4.17
CA LEU A 315 -1.92 2.19 3.79
C LEU A 315 -2.38 3.63 3.57
N GLY A 316 -3.52 3.85 2.92
CA GLY A 316 -4.11 5.17 2.73
C GLY A 316 -4.42 5.87 4.05
N LEU A 317 -5.01 5.15 5.01
CA LEU A 317 -5.28 5.67 6.36
C LEU A 317 -3.99 6.03 7.11
N TRP A 318 -2.96 5.19 7.00
CA TRP A 318 -1.65 5.47 7.58
C TRP A 318 -1.02 6.73 6.95
N ASN A 319 -1.00 6.80 5.61
CA ASN A 319 -0.50 7.95 4.85
C ASN A 319 -1.23 9.25 5.21
N ARG A 320 -2.55 9.18 5.44
CA ARG A 320 -3.32 10.36 5.87
C ARG A 320 -2.86 10.86 7.23
N SER A 321 -2.67 9.96 8.20
CA SER A 321 -2.21 10.30 9.53
C SER A 321 -0.80 10.88 9.52
N THR A 322 0.14 10.23 8.81
CA THR A 322 1.53 10.70 8.71
C THR A 322 1.63 12.04 7.98
N THR A 323 0.92 12.20 6.87
CA THR A 323 0.89 13.47 6.11
C THR A 323 0.27 14.59 6.94
N HIS A 324 -0.77 14.31 7.72
CA HIS A 324 -1.38 15.29 8.61
C HIS A 324 -0.40 15.75 9.70
N LEU A 325 0.27 14.81 10.39
CA LEU A 325 1.28 15.12 11.41
C LEU A 325 2.45 15.90 10.82
N PHE A 326 2.92 15.52 9.63
CA PHE A 326 3.95 16.26 8.91
C PHE A 326 3.51 17.69 8.61
N THR A 327 2.26 17.86 8.15
CA THR A 327 1.70 19.17 7.82
C THR A 327 1.68 20.07 9.06
N VAL A 328 1.15 19.57 10.18
CA VAL A 328 1.07 20.33 11.43
C VAL A 328 2.46 20.74 11.93
N LYS A 329 3.46 19.87 11.79
CA LYS A 329 4.81 20.11 12.34
C LYS A 329 5.67 21.01 11.45
N ASN A 330 5.61 20.84 10.13
CA ASN A 330 6.62 21.37 9.22
C ASN A 330 6.10 22.42 8.22
N VAL A 331 4.78 22.54 8.03
CA VAL A 331 4.21 23.37 6.96
C VAL A 331 3.79 24.73 7.51
N ILE A 332 4.55 25.77 7.14
CA ILE A 332 4.36 27.13 7.64
C ILE A 332 3.87 28.08 6.54
N SER A 333 4.30 27.89 5.29
CA SER A 333 3.99 28.83 4.19
C SER A 333 2.68 28.51 3.46
N GLN A 334 1.98 29.55 3.00
CA GLN A 334 0.67 29.44 2.34
C GLN A 334 0.69 28.55 1.08
N ASN A 335 1.76 28.62 0.27
CA ASN A 335 1.93 27.79 -0.91
C ASN A 335 2.07 26.30 -0.52
N SER A 336 2.90 26.01 0.48
CA SER A 336 3.10 24.65 1.00
C SER A 336 1.82 24.10 1.64
N THR A 337 1.04 24.95 2.32
CA THR A 337 -0.27 24.56 2.86
C THR A 337 -1.24 24.14 1.76
N THR A 338 -1.31 24.92 0.68
CA THR A 338 -2.18 24.61 -0.47
C THR A 338 -1.77 23.30 -1.14
N GLN A 339 -0.46 23.08 -1.33
CA GLN A 339 0.06 21.85 -1.92
C GLN A 339 -0.23 20.62 -1.03
N ASN A 340 0.01 20.71 0.27
CA ASN A 340 -0.27 19.61 1.21
C ASN A 340 -1.76 19.31 1.32
N GLN A 341 -2.62 20.33 1.25
CA GLN A 341 -4.07 20.10 1.15
C GLN A 341 -4.45 19.34 -0.13
N GLY A 342 -3.81 19.62 -1.26
CA GLY A 342 -3.99 18.84 -2.49
C GLY A 342 -3.60 17.37 -2.33
N ILE A 343 -2.47 17.12 -1.67
CA ILE A 343 -2.00 15.75 -1.36
C ILE A 343 -3.00 15.04 -0.43
N LEU A 344 -3.43 15.69 0.65
CA LEU A 344 -4.41 15.12 1.58
C LEU A 344 -5.75 14.81 0.92
N ARG A 345 -6.22 15.67 -0.01
CA ARG A 345 -7.43 15.39 -0.81
C ARG A 345 -7.25 14.15 -1.68
N THR A 346 -6.09 14.01 -2.33
CA THR A 346 -5.77 12.84 -3.15
C THR A 346 -5.76 11.55 -2.31
N ILE A 347 -5.12 11.58 -1.14
CA ILE A 347 -5.11 10.46 -0.19
C ILE A 347 -6.55 10.12 0.24
N GLN A 348 -7.37 11.13 0.56
CA GLN A 348 -8.75 10.93 1.00
C GLN A 348 -9.63 10.32 -0.11
N MET A 349 -9.45 10.75 -1.36
CA MET A 349 -10.12 10.14 -2.52
C MET A 349 -9.73 8.68 -2.67
N ASN A 350 -8.43 8.37 -2.60
CA ASN A 350 -7.94 6.99 -2.68
C ASN A 350 -8.49 6.11 -1.54
N ILE A 351 -8.55 6.61 -0.30
CA ILE A 351 -9.17 5.92 0.84
C ILE A 351 -10.63 5.59 0.52
N HIS A 352 -11.39 6.57 0.01
CA HIS A 352 -12.81 6.38 -0.27
C HIS A 352 -13.04 5.36 -1.39
N ALA A 353 -12.27 5.46 -2.48
CA ALA A 353 -12.34 4.51 -3.60
C ALA A 353 -12.03 3.07 -3.14
N ASN A 354 -10.91 2.86 -2.43
CA ASN A 354 -10.55 1.53 -1.93
C ASN A 354 -11.55 0.98 -0.90
N LYS A 355 -12.17 1.85 -0.09
CA LYS A 355 -13.25 1.44 0.81
C LYS A 355 -14.46 0.90 0.05
N LEU A 356 -14.88 1.59 -1.02
CA LEU A 356 -16.02 1.14 -1.83
C LEU A 356 -15.73 -0.19 -2.52
N ARG A 357 -14.52 -0.33 -3.10
CA ARG A 357 -14.06 -1.59 -3.72
C ARG A 357 -14.05 -2.74 -2.73
N TYR A 358 -13.48 -2.53 -1.54
CA TYR A 358 -13.48 -3.55 -0.49
C TYR A 358 -14.89 -3.99 -0.12
N HIS A 359 -15.82 -3.04 0.08
CA HIS A 359 -17.20 -3.39 0.41
C HIS A 359 -17.92 -4.15 -0.70
N TYR A 360 -17.71 -3.76 -1.96
CA TYR A 360 -18.30 -4.43 -3.11
C TYR A 360 -17.75 -5.86 -3.27
N ALA A 361 -16.43 -6.01 -3.28
CA ALA A 361 -15.79 -7.32 -3.36
C ALA A 361 -16.17 -8.22 -2.17
N GLN A 362 -16.21 -7.67 -0.94
CA GLN A 362 -16.64 -8.41 0.24
C GLN A 362 -18.11 -8.84 0.16
N TYR A 363 -18.99 -7.99 -0.36
CA TYR A 363 -20.40 -8.34 -0.59
C TYR A 363 -20.53 -9.53 -1.53
N ILE A 364 -19.78 -9.51 -2.63
CA ILE A 364 -19.74 -10.59 -3.61
C ILE A 364 -19.21 -11.90 -3.00
N VAL A 365 -18.08 -11.84 -2.29
CA VAL A 365 -17.47 -13.03 -1.65
C VAL A 365 -18.39 -13.64 -0.59
N SER A 366 -19.23 -12.83 0.06
CA SER A 366 -20.15 -13.28 1.10
C SER A 366 -21.51 -13.81 0.56
N SER A 367 -21.76 -13.71 -0.76
CA SER A 367 -23.06 -13.98 -1.41
C SER A 367 -23.08 -15.23 -2.30
#